data_AF-W2CBM1-F1
#
_entry.id   AF-W2CBM1-F1
#
_cell.length_a   1.000
_cell.length_b   1.000
_cell.length_c   1.000
_cell.angle_alpha   90.00
_cell.angle_beta   90.00
_cell.angle_gamma   90.00
#
_symmetry.space_group_name_H-M   'P 1'
#
loop_
_entity.id
_entity.type
_entity.pdbx_description
1 polymer ?
#
loop_
_entity_poly.entity_id
_entity_poly.type
_entity_poly.pdbx_seq_one_letter_code
_entity_poly.pdbx_strand_id
1 'polypeptide(L)'
;VGAYKKMLSDPNYSPEELSAMAAGYAKLMERSSESLKELKSLVRSGALSMNDKERIELIDRIYNEVKEYRAATSYFTRKNISVSFVRAAKKDEMARVNALYGSADNRYW
;
A
#
# COMPACT_ATOMS: atom_id res chain seq x y z
N VAL A 1 -4.09 -5.83 -4.36
CA VAL A 1 -3.37 -6.90 -5.09
C VAL A 1 -3.22 -6.64 -6.60
N GLY A 2 -3.97 -5.71 -7.23
CA GLY A 2 -3.90 -5.51 -8.69
C GLY A 2 -2.69 -4.73 -9.24
N ALA A 3 -2.11 -3.76 -8.50
CA ALA A 3 -1.13 -2.84 -9.07
C ALA A 3 0.26 -3.46 -9.30
N TYR A 4 0.81 -4.21 -8.34
CA TYR A 4 2.12 -4.86 -8.51
C TYR A 4 2.09 -5.88 -9.65
N LYS A 5 0.98 -6.63 -9.81
CA LYS A 5 0.81 -7.54 -10.95
C LYS A 5 0.88 -6.82 -12.30
N LYS A 6 0.33 -5.61 -12.39
CA LYS A 6 0.46 -4.76 -13.60
C LYS A 6 1.89 -4.28 -13.80
N MET A 7 2.60 -3.92 -12.73
CA MET A 7 4.01 -3.52 -12.78
C MET A 7 4.91 -4.65 -13.30
N LEU A 8 4.63 -5.92 -12.98
CA LEU A 8 5.37 -7.07 -13.52
C LEU A 8 5.29 -7.18 -15.05
N SER A 9 4.19 -6.70 -15.65
CA SER A 9 4.00 -6.65 -17.11
C SER A 9 4.46 -5.33 -17.74
N ASP A 10 4.97 -4.39 -16.95
CA ASP A 10 5.36 -3.07 -17.42
C ASP A 10 6.86 -3.05 -17.79
N PRO A 11 7.22 -2.90 -19.06
CA PRO A 11 8.61 -2.91 -19.49
C PRO A 11 9.36 -1.62 -19.13
N ASN A 12 8.72 -0.68 -18.42
CA ASN A 12 9.39 0.47 -17.85
C ASN A 12 10.15 0.15 -16.56
N TYR A 13 10.11 -1.07 -16.03
CA TYR A 13 10.86 -1.46 -14.84
C TYR A 13 11.87 -2.57 -15.11
N SER A 14 13.03 -2.49 -14.46
CA SER A 14 13.99 -3.59 -14.43
C SER A 14 13.59 -4.67 -13.42
N PRO A 15 14.11 -5.90 -13.53
CA PRO A 15 13.90 -6.95 -12.53
C PRO A 15 14.30 -6.53 -11.11
N GLU A 16 15.38 -5.76 -10.98
CA GLU A 16 15.88 -5.25 -9.70
C GLU A 16 14.90 -4.24 -9.09
N GLU A 17 14.35 -3.33 -9.91
CA GLU A 17 13.32 -2.39 -9.46
C GLU A 17 12.06 -3.12 -9.01
N LEU A 18 11.63 -4.15 -9.75
CA LEU A 18 10.48 -4.97 -9.38
C LEU A 18 10.71 -5.74 -8.07
N SER A 19 11.92 -6.22 -7.84
CA SER A 19 12.32 -6.86 -6.58
C SER A 19 12.31 -5.87 -5.41
N ALA A 20 12.86 -4.67 -5.60
CA ALA A 20 12.83 -3.60 -4.60
C ALA A 20 11.39 -3.16 -4.28
N MET A 21 10.51 -3.08 -5.28
CA MET A 21 9.08 -2.81 -5.08
C MET A 21 8.40 -3.92 -4.29
N ALA A 22 8.67 -5.19 -4.60
CA ALA A 22 8.14 -6.33 -3.82
C ALA A 22 8.55 -6.24 -2.36
N ALA A 23 9.83 -5.98 -2.08
CA ALA A 23 10.33 -5.80 -0.73
C ALA A 23 9.63 -4.63 -0.02
N GLY A 24 9.40 -3.51 -0.73
CA GLY A 24 8.65 -2.37 -0.22
C GLY A 24 7.20 -2.73 0.15
N TYR A 25 6.48 -3.42 -0.73
CA TYR A 25 5.11 -3.89 -0.44
C TYR A 25 5.07 -4.91 0.70
N ALA A 26 6.04 -5.83 0.76
CA ALA A 26 6.13 -6.81 1.85
C ALA A 26 6.27 -6.11 3.21
N LYS A 27 7.16 -5.12 3.31
CA LYS A 27 7.36 -4.35 4.54
C LYS A 27 6.11 -3.56 4.97
N LEU A 28 5.38 -2.99 4.02
CA LEU A 28 4.12 -2.30 4.32
C LEU A 28 3.03 -3.28 4.80
N MET A 29 2.98 -4.48 4.21
CA MET A 29 2.02 -5.51 4.56
C MET A 29 2.33 -6.15 5.92
N GLU A 30 3.60 -6.37 6.23
CA GLU A 30 4.08 -6.84 7.54
C GLU A 30 3.60 -5.92 8.65
N ARG A 31 3.86 -4.61 8.53
CA ARG A 31 3.40 -3.60 9.50
C ARG A 31 1.89 -3.57 9.68
N SER A 32 1.13 -3.67 8.58
CA SER A 32 -0.34 -3.75 8.67
C SER A 32 -0.82 -5.02 9.37
N SER A 33 -0.09 -6.13 9.22
CA SER A 33 -0.41 -7.40 9.84
C SER A 33 -0.09 -7.40 11.34
N GLU A 34 0.93 -6.67 11.76
CA GLU A 34 1.27 -6.46 13.18
C GLU A 34 0.16 -5.70 13.91
N SER A 35 -0.30 -4.55 13.39
CA SER A 35 -1.42 -3.81 13.99
C SER A 35 -2.71 -4.64 14.06
N LEU A 36 -2.96 -5.50 13.07
CA LEU A 36 -4.12 -6.41 13.09
C LEU A 36 -3.97 -7.56 14.11
N LYS A 37 -2.76 -8.06 14.34
CA LYS A 37 -2.50 -9.05 15.40
C LYS A 37 -2.74 -8.43 16.78
N GLU A 38 -2.32 -7.18 16.97
CA GLU A 38 -2.60 -6.43 18.20
C GLU A 38 -4.11 -6.30 18.42
N LEU A 39 -4.87 -5.92 17.39
CA LEU A 39 -6.35 -5.87 17.46
C LEU A 39 -6.96 -7.21 17.83
N LYS A 40 -6.52 -8.29 17.19
CA LYS A 40 -7.03 -9.65 17.43
C LYS A 40 -6.73 -10.13 18.84
N SER A 41 -5.57 -9.75 19.40
CA SER A 41 -5.22 -10.04 20.79
C SER A 41 -6.27 -9.44 21.73
N LEU A 42 -6.69 -8.20 21.49
CA LEU A 42 -7.68 -7.49 22.32
C LEU A 42 -9.07 -8.13 22.31
N VAL A 43 -9.53 -8.56 21.13
CA VAL A 43 -10.84 -9.24 21.02
C VAL A 43 -10.82 -10.60 21.72
N ARG A 44 -9.66 -11.28 21.76
CA ARG A 44 -9.48 -12.56 22.46
C ARG A 44 -9.30 -12.38 23.97
N SER A 45 -8.61 -11.33 24.41
CA SER A 45 -8.37 -11.05 25.83
C SER A 45 -9.60 -10.38 26.45
N GLY A 46 -10.66 -11.13 26.68
CA GLY A 46 -11.77 -10.69 27.53
C GLY A 46 -11.40 -10.58 29.02
N ALA A 47 -10.15 -10.29 29.42
CA ALA A 47 -9.64 -10.66 30.74
C ALA A 47 -8.87 -9.56 31.49
N LEU A 48 -9.61 -8.89 32.40
CA LEU A 48 -9.24 -8.64 33.81
C LEU A 48 -8.44 -7.41 34.26
N SER A 49 -7.98 -6.46 33.43
CA SER A 49 -7.45 -5.19 33.99
C SER A 49 -7.66 -3.89 33.19
N MET A 50 -8.10 -3.93 31.93
CA MET A 50 -8.38 -2.71 31.17
C MET A 50 -9.81 -2.23 31.39
N ASN A 51 -9.97 -0.96 31.75
CA ASN A 51 -11.28 -0.32 31.73
C ASN A 51 -11.71 0.05 30.30
N ASP A 52 -12.98 0.37 30.11
CA ASP A 52 -13.54 0.63 28.78
C ASP A 52 -12.86 1.82 28.05
N LYS A 53 -12.38 2.83 28.78
CA LYS A 53 -11.67 3.98 28.20
C LYS A 53 -10.33 3.55 27.59
N GLU A 54 -9.53 2.79 28.34
CA GLU A 54 -8.23 2.29 27.86
C GLU A 54 -8.41 1.40 26.62
N ARG A 55 -9.52 0.65 26.56
CA ARG A 55 -9.85 -0.19 25.41
C ARG A 55 -10.19 0.64 24.18
N ILE A 56 -10.98 1.69 24.33
CA ILE A 56 -11.34 2.58 23.22
C ILE A 56 -10.12 3.35 22.71
N GLU A 57 -9.29 3.92 23.59
CA GLU A 57 -8.07 4.65 23.20
C GLU A 57 -7.09 3.77 22.41
N LEU A 58 -6.99 2.49 22.78
CA LEU A 58 -6.17 1.52 22.07
C LEU A 58 -6.77 1.14 20.70
N ILE A 59 -8.08 0.92 20.62
CA ILE A 59 -8.78 0.66 19.35
C ILE A 59 -8.59 1.83 18.38
N ASP A 60 -8.75 3.07 18.85
CA ASP A 60 -8.57 4.27 18.03
C ASP A 60 -7.14 4.37 17.49
N ARG A 61 -6.14 4.04 18.31
CA ARG A 61 -4.73 3.99 17.88
C ARG A 61 -4.52 2.98 16.76
N ILE A 62 -4.97 1.74 16.97
CA ILE A 62 -4.81 0.66 15.97
C ILE A 62 -5.56 1.00 14.68
N TYR A 63 -6.75 1.58 14.78
CA TYR A 63 -7.50 2.05 13.61
C TYR A 63 -6.71 3.11 12.82
N ASN A 64 -6.11 4.09 13.51
CA ASN A 64 -5.29 5.11 12.89
C ASN A 64 -4.03 4.51 12.22
N GLU A 65 -3.35 3.56 12.86
CA GLU A 65 -2.20 2.86 12.27
C GLU A 65 -2.58 2.11 10.99
N VAL A 66 -3.66 1.32 11.02
CA VAL A 66 -4.13 0.58 9.83
C VAL A 66 -4.50 1.54 8.70
N LYS A 67 -5.15 2.67 9.03
CA LYS A 67 -5.47 3.74 8.08
C LYS A 67 -4.20 4.34 7.46
N GLU A 68 -3.18 4.61 8.27
CA GLU A 68 -1.90 5.14 7.82
C GLU A 68 -1.17 4.15 6.91
N TYR A 69 -1.11 2.86 7.25
CA TYR A 69 -0.49 1.85 6.39
C TYR A 69 -1.22 1.67 5.05
N ARG A 70 -2.55 1.77 5.05
CA ARG A 70 -3.33 1.81 3.81
C ARG A 70 -2.98 3.04 2.97
N ALA A 71 -2.84 4.21 3.58
CA ALA A 71 -2.45 5.44 2.91
C ALA A 71 -1.03 5.34 2.34
N ALA A 72 -0.08 4.82 3.12
CA ALA A 72 1.30 4.59 2.71
C ALA A 72 1.40 3.62 1.53
N THR A 73 0.66 2.51 1.56
CA THR A 73 0.59 1.55 0.45
C THR A 73 0.04 2.18 -0.82
N SER A 74 -1.02 2.99 -0.69
CA SER A 74 -1.62 3.70 -1.81
C SER A 74 -0.65 4.73 -2.40
N TYR A 75 0.04 5.50 -1.55
CA TYR A 75 1.05 6.47 -1.95
C TYR A 75 2.24 5.80 -2.65
N PHE A 76 2.79 4.73 -2.07
CA PHE A 76 3.89 3.97 -2.66
C PHE A 76 3.51 3.42 -4.05
N THR A 77 2.30 2.89 -4.18
CA THR A 77 1.77 2.42 -5.47
C THR A 77 1.70 3.55 -6.50
N ARG A 78 1.12 4.70 -6.14
CA ARG A 78 1.02 5.86 -7.03
C ARG A 78 2.40 6.33 -7.48
N LYS A 79 3.35 6.47 -6.54
CA LYS A 79 4.72 6.90 -6.85
C LYS A 79 5.41 5.98 -7.86
N ASN A 80 5.29 4.66 -7.68
CA ASN A 80 5.85 3.70 -8.62
C ASN A 80 5.20 3.83 -10.01
N ILE A 81 3.87 3.94 -10.09
CA ILE A 81 3.15 4.13 -11.37
C ILE A 81 3.60 5.43 -12.07
N SER A 82 3.77 6.53 -11.33
CA SER A 82 4.24 7.80 -11.87
C SER A 82 5.61 7.69 -12.55
N VAL A 83 6.50 6.82 -12.07
CA VAL A 83 7.79 6.55 -12.72
C VAL A 83 7.59 5.95 -14.12
N SER A 84 6.65 5.01 -14.28
CA SER A 84 6.33 4.44 -15.59
C SER A 84 5.77 5.49 -16.54
N PHE A 85 4.89 6.38 -16.07
CA PHE A 85 4.39 7.50 -16.87
C PHE A 85 5.51 8.43 -17.36
N VAL A 86 6.43 8.83 -16.47
CA VAL A 86 7.57 9.68 -16.85
C VAL A 86 8.48 8.99 -17.87
N ARG A 87 8.71 7.67 -17.72
CA ARG A 87 9.52 6.89 -18.67
C ARG A 87 8.81 6.70 -20.01
N ALA A 88 7.51 6.45 -20.00
CA ALA A 88 6.70 6.29 -21.21
C ALA A 88 6.58 7.59 -22.01
N ALA A 89 6.49 8.75 -21.34
CA ALA A 89 6.50 10.05 -22.01
C ALA A 89 7.78 10.27 -22.84
N LYS A 90 8.92 9.73 -22.39
CA LYS A 90 10.20 9.82 -23.11
C LYS A 90 10.29 8.85 -24.29
N LYS A 91 9.48 7.78 -24.31
CA LYS A 91 9.49 6.72 -25.33
C LYS A 91 8.31 6.79 -26.29
N ASP A 92 7.44 7.80 -26.14
CA ASP A 92 6.16 7.91 -26.86
C ASP A 92 5.21 6.70 -26.63
N GLU A 93 5.29 6.07 -25.46
CA GLU A 93 4.50 4.87 -25.10
C GLU A 93 3.33 5.19 -24.14
N MET A 94 2.91 6.47 -24.08
CA MET A 94 1.91 6.94 -23.10
C MET A 94 0.56 6.22 -23.24
N ALA A 95 0.14 5.90 -24.47
CA ALA A 95 -1.09 5.15 -24.72
C ALA A 95 -1.07 3.77 -24.06
N ARG A 96 0.07 3.06 -24.11
CA ARG A 96 0.23 1.74 -23.49
C ARG A 96 0.14 1.84 -21.97
N VAL A 97 0.85 2.79 -21.37
CA VAL A 97 0.84 2.98 -19.90
C VAL A 97 -0.54 3.41 -19.40
N ASN A 98 -1.25 4.26 -20.16
CA ASN A 98 -2.65 4.60 -19.90
C ASN A 98 -3.57 3.38 -19.98
N ALA A 99 -3.39 2.48 -20.95
CA ALA A 99 -4.18 1.25 -21.03
C ALA A 99 -3.90 0.30 -19.86
N LEU A 100 -2.64 0.21 -19.42
CA LEU A 100 -2.21 -0.68 -18.34
C LEU A 100 -2.72 -0.23 -16.97
N TYR A 101 -2.59 1.06 -16.66
CA TYR A 101 -2.97 1.61 -15.35
C TYR A 101 -4.34 2.30 -15.34
N GLY A 102 -4.94 2.55 -16.50
CA GLY A 102 -6.21 3.26 -16.70
C GLY A 102 -6.03 4.78 -16.81
N SER A 103 -7.02 5.47 -17.40
CA SER A 103 -7.11 6.93 -17.33
C SER A 103 -7.74 7.36 -16.00
N ALA A 104 -6.97 8.06 -15.18
CA ALA A 104 -7.46 9.28 -14.53
C ALA A 104 -8.65 9.25 -13.54
N ASP A 105 -8.97 8.14 -12.86
CA ASP A 105 -9.53 8.27 -11.49
C ASP A 105 -8.43 8.60 -10.46
N ASN A 106 -7.19 8.71 -10.95
CA ASN A 106 -5.96 9.05 -10.24
C ASN A 106 -5.34 10.36 -10.79
N ARG A 107 -6.15 11.38 -11.16
CA ARG A 107 -5.62 12.76 -11.20
C ARG A 107 -5.40 13.23 -9.77
N TYR A 108 -4.30 12.82 -9.18
CA TYR A 108 -3.76 13.35 -7.93
C TYR A 108 -2.44 14.03 -8.25
N TRP A 109 -2.55 15.21 -8.88
CA TRP A 109 -1.68 16.32 -8.53
C TRP A 109 -2.30 17.04 -7.34
#